data_AF-A0A3A8ZKA0-F1
#
_entry.id   AF-A0A3A8ZKA0-F1
#
_cell.length_a   1.000
_cell.length_b   1.000
_cell.length_c   1.000
_cell.angle_alpha   90.00
_cell.angle_beta   90.00
_cell.angle_gamma   90.00
#
_symmetry.space_group_name_H-M   'P 1'
#
loop_
_entity.id
_entity.type
_entity.pdbx_description
1 polymer ?
#
loop_
_entity_poly.entity_id
_entity_poly.type
_entity_poly.pdbx_seq_one_letter_code
_entity_poly.pdbx_strand_id
1 'polypeptide(L)'
;MKFQSHIPKTKHTLIFLSIFLLALAIGISIPSIKVYATDGNADEGESDQASGEYSGGPSYAKTGWIMYIVDKNGTPVSDAVYISCGGEPQGIRFLTTRLGGLNPRQVAGPVPWVSVIGADGAPFDNDQDFKGIDIKDWLLEDDGAGTKNVFNVVSDYWSEDKAIAMAKNNHSLILEPFYWMTIGGLTICATDMNWGIVLSTAYGGGNYGPQPFTLFTNTIFPQCARFQYPQFGLQTSPKYGKVTNAEMVTYALGIESITPKNSAIHTYWEVSPGNPEPRIPNKTGTCNIVKGYYKENLTTGAKQSIGVYYELGVTSNIIVSGEPTFELVEC
;
A
#
# COMPACT_ATOMS: atom_id res chain seq x y z
N MET A 1 44.60 -35.72 -22.35
CA MET A 1 44.34 -35.27 -20.96
C MET A 1 43.44 -34.04 -21.03
N LYS A 2 42.18 -34.12 -20.56
CA LYS A 2 41.24 -32.98 -20.54
C LYS A 2 41.46 -32.21 -19.23
N PHE A 3 41.88 -30.95 -19.31
CA PHE A 3 41.91 -30.04 -18.16
C PHE A 3 40.50 -29.51 -17.90
N GLN A 4 39.90 -29.91 -16.78
CA GLN A 4 38.74 -29.21 -16.22
C GLN A 4 39.23 -27.93 -15.55
N SER A 5 38.80 -26.76 -16.03
CA SER A 5 39.01 -25.50 -15.30
C SER A 5 37.93 -25.38 -14.22
N HIS A 6 38.30 -25.59 -12.96
CA HIS A 6 37.46 -25.16 -11.83
C HIS A 6 37.52 -23.64 -11.73
N ILE A 7 36.44 -22.98 -12.15
CA ILE A 7 36.20 -21.56 -11.82
C ILE A 7 35.97 -21.50 -10.29
N PRO A 8 36.74 -20.72 -9.53
CA PRO A 8 36.60 -20.68 -8.08
C PRO A 8 35.30 -19.96 -7.69
N LYS A 9 34.57 -20.53 -6.73
CA LYS A 9 33.32 -20.02 -6.13
C LYS A 9 33.46 -18.69 -5.37
N THR A 10 34.53 -17.94 -5.57
CA THR A 10 34.88 -16.73 -4.81
C THR A 10 34.15 -15.47 -5.27
N LYS A 11 33.61 -15.44 -6.49
CA LYS A 11 32.95 -14.23 -7.03
C LYS A 11 31.64 -13.89 -6.32
N HIS A 12 30.85 -14.88 -5.93
CA HIS A 12 29.58 -14.62 -5.23
C HIS A 12 29.80 -14.17 -3.78
N THR A 13 30.79 -14.75 -3.08
CA THR A 13 31.11 -14.36 -1.70
C THR A 13 31.62 -12.92 -1.61
N LEU A 14 32.40 -12.47 -2.61
CA LEU A 14 32.92 -11.10 -2.66
C LEU A 14 31.83 -10.06 -2.96
N ILE A 15 30.84 -10.43 -3.80
CA ILE A 15 29.67 -9.58 -4.11
C ILE A 15 28.73 -9.49 -2.90
N PHE A 16 28.50 -10.59 -2.18
CA PHE A 16 27.72 -10.56 -0.94
C PHE A 16 28.42 -9.74 0.15
N LEU A 17 29.74 -9.85 0.27
CA LEU A 17 30.52 -9.06 1.22
C LEU A 17 30.52 -7.57 0.86
N SER A 18 30.56 -7.21 -0.43
CA SER A 18 30.50 -5.81 -0.86
C SER A 18 29.11 -5.20 -0.69
N ILE A 19 28.04 -5.95 -0.94
CA ILE A 19 26.65 -5.51 -0.66
C ILE A 19 26.44 -5.34 0.85
N PHE A 20 26.97 -6.26 1.66
CA PHE A 20 26.90 -6.17 3.12
C PHE A 20 27.71 -4.98 3.66
N LEU A 21 28.91 -4.72 3.14
CA LEU A 21 29.72 -3.56 3.51
C LEU A 21 29.09 -2.23 3.06
N LEU A 22 28.42 -2.20 1.90
CA LEU A 22 27.71 -1.02 1.42
C LEU A 22 26.46 -0.75 2.28
N ALA A 23 25.71 -1.79 2.66
CA ALA A 23 24.59 -1.68 3.61
C ALA A 23 25.04 -1.23 5.01
N LEU A 24 26.23 -1.67 5.46
CA LEU A 24 26.83 -1.23 6.72
C LEU A 24 27.32 0.22 6.66
N ALA A 25 27.87 0.66 5.52
CA ALA A 25 28.37 2.03 5.33
C ALA A 25 27.26 3.09 5.27
N ILE A 26 26.07 2.73 4.76
CA ILE A 26 24.89 3.62 4.78
C ILE A 26 24.39 3.85 6.22
N GLY A 27 24.72 2.95 7.17
CA GLY A 27 24.36 3.08 8.58
C GLY A 27 25.22 4.04 9.42
N ILE A 28 26.33 4.59 8.90
CA ILE A 28 27.32 5.30 9.73
C ILE A 28 27.22 6.84 9.65
N SER A 29 26.32 7.40 8.82
CA SER A 29 26.22 8.87 8.66
C SER A 29 25.01 9.52 9.35
N ILE A 30 24.33 8.82 10.26
CA ILE A 30 23.32 9.45 11.12
C ILE A 30 24.08 10.09 12.32
N PRO A 31 24.00 11.41 12.55
CA PRO A 31 24.50 11.99 13.78
C PRO A 31 23.78 11.31 14.95
N SER A 32 24.56 10.77 15.89
CA SER A 32 24.04 10.06 17.05
C SER A 32 23.10 10.97 17.84
N ILE A 33 21.81 10.63 17.87
CA ILE A 33 20.86 11.26 18.78
C ILE A 33 21.24 10.80 20.20
N LYS A 34 21.95 11.64 20.95
CA LYS A 34 22.16 11.41 22.38
C LYS A 34 20.88 11.79 23.11
N VAL A 35 20.07 10.79 23.46
CA VAL A 35 18.98 10.96 24.42
C VAL A 35 19.44 10.40 25.76
N TYR A 36 19.37 11.23 26.80
CA TYR A 36 19.62 10.79 28.16
C TYR A 36 18.44 9.92 28.61
N ALA A 37 18.71 8.68 28.98
CA ALA A 37 17.73 7.85 29.68
C ALA A 37 17.51 8.45 31.07
N THR A 38 16.27 8.81 31.39
CA THR A 38 15.83 8.86 32.78
C THR A 38 15.29 7.48 33.12
N ASP A 39 15.87 6.85 34.15
CA ASP A 39 15.47 5.55 34.64
C ASP A 39 13.97 5.52 34.94
N GLY A 40 13.28 4.54 34.36
CA GLY A 40 11.87 4.26 34.62
C GLY A 40 11.53 2.89 34.07
N ASN A 41 11.41 1.92 34.98
CA ASN A 41 11.06 0.52 34.71
C ASN A 41 9.80 0.38 33.85
N ALA A 42 9.78 -0.71 33.09
CA ALA A 42 8.58 -1.26 32.48
C ALA A 42 7.50 -1.50 33.54
N ASP A 43 6.28 -1.03 33.29
CA ASP A 43 5.08 -1.87 33.28
C ASP A 43 3.85 -1.11 32.76
N GLU A 44 2.86 -1.91 32.42
CA GLU A 44 1.56 -1.62 31.84
C GLU A 44 0.74 -0.56 32.60
N GLY A 45 -0.13 0.13 31.85
CA GLY A 45 -1.39 0.64 32.41
C GLY A 45 -1.42 2.12 32.78
N GLU A 46 -2.35 2.79 32.12
CA GLU A 46 -3.06 4.01 32.51
C GLU A 46 -2.33 5.35 32.60
N SER A 47 -3.13 6.34 32.17
CA SER A 47 -2.99 7.77 32.27
C SER A 47 -2.01 8.26 33.33
N ASP A 48 -0.99 8.96 32.86
CA ASP A 48 -0.73 10.26 33.46
C ASP A 48 -0.13 11.21 32.43
N GLN A 49 -0.64 12.44 32.49
CA GLN A 49 -0.12 13.59 31.76
C GLN A 49 1.37 13.77 32.10
N ALA A 50 2.26 13.23 31.26
CA ALA A 50 3.66 13.63 31.29
C ALA A 50 3.77 15.01 30.62
N SER A 51 3.72 16.03 31.48
CA SER A 51 3.84 17.47 31.22
C SER A 51 5.24 17.90 30.73
N GLY A 52 5.75 17.25 29.70
CA GLY A 52 6.84 17.78 28.89
C GLY A 52 6.28 18.66 27.77
N GLU A 53 6.63 19.94 27.72
CA GLU A 53 6.39 20.77 26.53
C GLU A 53 7.19 20.22 25.35
N TYR A 54 6.57 19.34 24.55
CA TYR A 54 7.07 18.98 23.23
C TYR A 54 6.79 20.16 22.29
N SER A 55 7.69 21.14 22.24
CA SER A 55 7.63 22.21 21.24
C SER A 55 7.66 21.60 19.84
N GLY A 56 6.53 21.67 19.12
CA GLY A 56 6.44 21.26 17.73
C GLY A 56 6.10 19.79 17.48
N GLY A 57 5.35 19.15 18.39
CA GLY A 57 4.83 17.79 18.23
C GLY A 57 3.96 17.54 16.98
N PRO A 58 3.44 16.32 16.84
CA PRO A 58 2.68 15.92 15.66
C PRO A 58 1.43 16.77 15.43
N SER A 59 1.22 17.17 14.19
CA SER A 59 0.08 18.00 13.77
C SER A 59 -0.27 17.65 12.33
N TYR A 60 -1.57 17.63 12.02
CA TYR A 60 -2.04 17.41 10.65
C TYR A 60 -1.47 18.45 9.67
N ALA A 61 -1.24 19.68 10.15
CA ALA A 61 -0.63 20.77 9.40
C ALA A 61 0.88 20.58 9.16
N LYS A 62 1.50 19.51 9.69
CA LYS A 62 2.90 19.15 9.43
C LYS A 62 3.00 17.83 8.68
N THR A 63 2.14 17.65 7.70
CA THR A 63 2.04 16.39 6.94
C THR A 63 2.08 16.63 5.43
N GLY A 64 2.19 15.54 4.71
CA GLY A 64 2.02 15.51 3.28
C GLY A 64 1.90 14.09 2.76
N TRP A 65 1.83 13.99 1.44
CA TRP A 65 1.72 12.73 0.71
C TRP A 65 2.81 12.62 -0.33
N ILE A 66 3.44 11.46 -0.40
CA ILE A 66 4.23 11.04 -1.54
C ILE A 66 3.32 10.22 -2.44
N MET A 67 3.40 10.47 -3.74
CA MET A 67 2.58 9.84 -4.77
C MET A 67 3.46 9.32 -5.90
N TYR A 68 3.18 8.10 -6.34
CA TYR A 68 3.88 7.48 -7.47
C TYR A 68 3.09 6.29 -8.00
N ILE A 69 3.38 5.86 -9.22
CA ILE A 69 2.64 4.81 -9.91
C ILE A 69 3.51 3.55 -9.97
N VAL A 70 2.92 2.40 -9.65
CA VAL A 70 3.55 1.07 -9.76
C VAL A 70 2.81 0.15 -10.71
N ASP A 71 3.54 -0.77 -11.32
CA ASP A 71 2.95 -1.88 -12.06
C ASP A 71 2.32 -2.92 -11.11
N LYS A 72 1.70 -3.95 -11.68
CA LYS A 72 1.08 -5.07 -10.93
C LYS A 72 2.02 -5.82 -9.98
N ASN A 73 3.34 -5.67 -10.14
CA ASN A 73 4.35 -6.32 -9.32
C ASN A 73 4.90 -5.38 -8.24
N GLY A 74 4.49 -4.11 -8.20
CA GLY A 74 5.02 -3.10 -7.28
C GLY A 74 6.25 -2.37 -7.81
N THR A 75 6.59 -2.53 -9.08
CA THR A 75 7.72 -1.84 -9.71
C THR A 75 7.30 -0.44 -10.13
N PRO A 76 8.01 0.63 -9.73
CA PRO A 76 7.63 1.98 -10.14
C PRO A 76 7.70 2.18 -11.66
N VAL A 77 6.69 2.88 -12.19
CA VAL A 77 6.55 3.23 -13.62
C VAL A 77 6.37 4.76 -13.83
N SER A 78 6.55 5.52 -12.76
CA SER A 78 6.66 6.98 -12.74
C SER A 78 7.80 7.41 -11.81
N ASP A 79 8.22 8.67 -11.91
CA ASP A 79 8.89 9.35 -10.81
C ASP A 79 7.94 9.51 -9.61
N ALA A 80 8.51 9.73 -8.43
CA ALA A 80 7.75 10.05 -7.23
C ALA A 80 7.64 11.57 -7.05
N VAL A 81 6.47 12.01 -6.63
CA VAL A 81 6.20 13.42 -6.28
C VAL A 81 5.74 13.49 -4.84
N TYR A 82 5.95 14.61 -4.16
CA TYR A 82 5.34 14.87 -2.86
C TYR A 82 4.64 16.21 -2.82
N ILE A 83 3.52 16.24 -2.11
CA ILE A 83 2.74 17.43 -1.81
C ILE A 83 2.59 17.58 -0.29
N SER A 84 2.66 18.81 0.21
CA SER A 84 2.42 19.09 1.62
C SER A 84 0.97 19.51 1.84
N CYS A 85 0.36 19.01 2.91
CA CYS A 85 -0.99 19.38 3.31
C CYS A 85 -1.01 20.76 3.97
N GLY A 86 0.10 21.18 4.61
CA GLY A 86 0.22 22.50 5.20
C GLY A 86 1.66 22.81 5.56
N GLY A 87 2.04 24.09 5.46
CA GLY A 87 3.42 24.51 5.72
C GLY A 87 4.45 23.92 4.74
N GLU A 88 5.71 24.30 4.94
CA GLU A 88 6.83 23.72 4.18
C GLU A 88 7.46 22.57 4.99
N PRO A 89 7.73 21.39 4.39
CA PRO A 89 8.41 20.31 5.10
C PRO A 89 9.81 20.73 5.57
N GLN A 90 10.05 20.63 6.89
CA GLN A 90 11.28 21.10 7.53
C GLN A 90 12.20 19.95 7.97
N GLY A 91 13.47 20.26 8.17
CA GLY A 91 14.43 19.35 8.79
C GLY A 91 15.07 18.34 7.83
N ILE A 92 15.69 17.31 8.41
CA ILE A 92 16.33 16.23 7.66
C ILE A 92 15.25 15.35 7.04
N ARG A 93 15.34 15.12 5.73
CA ARG A 93 14.31 14.43 4.93
C ARG A 93 14.67 12.98 4.68
N PHE A 94 13.88 12.08 5.25
CA PHE A 94 13.88 10.65 4.96
C PHE A 94 12.57 10.29 4.25
N LEU A 95 12.45 10.73 2.99
CA LEU A 95 11.25 10.61 2.17
C LEU A 95 11.37 9.54 1.08
N THR A 96 12.28 8.59 1.23
CA THR A 96 12.45 7.50 0.25
C THR A 96 11.22 6.59 0.28
N THR A 97 10.65 6.29 -0.90
CA THR A 97 9.43 5.47 -1.01
C THR A 97 9.68 4.02 -0.60
N ARG A 98 8.67 3.38 -0.03
CA ARG A 98 8.72 1.98 0.37
C ARG A 98 8.86 1.04 -0.83
N LEU A 99 8.15 1.32 -1.93
CA LEU A 99 8.29 0.55 -3.18
C LEU A 99 9.29 1.24 -4.11
N GLY A 100 10.35 0.53 -4.46
CA GLY A 100 11.36 0.96 -5.44
C GLY A 100 12.36 2.02 -4.95
N GLY A 101 12.24 2.53 -3.73
CA GLY A 101 13.26 3.40 -3.13
C GLY A 101 13.45 4.75 -3.85
N LEU A 102 12.37 5.32 -4.37
CA LEU A 102 12.40 6.58 -5.11
C LEU A 102 12.60 7.77 -4.17
N ASN A 103 13.28 8.80 -4.66
CA ASN A 103 13.37 10.10 -3.99
C ASN A 103 12.37 11.07 -4.63
N PRO A 104 11.36 11.54 -3.87
CA PRO A 104 10.30 12.34 -4.46
C PRO A 104 10.72 13.79 -4.69
N ARG A 105 10.21 14.39 -5.77
CA ARG A 105 10.31 15.85 -6.01
C ARG A 105 9.09 16.58 -5.44
N GLN A 106 9.26 17.82 -5.01
CA GLN A 106 8.13 18.65 -4.59
C GLN A 106 7.23 18.99 -5.78
N VAL A 107 5.92 19.00 -5.54
CA VAL A 107 4.93 19.65 -6.40
C VAL A 107 4.21 20.74 -5.60
N ALA A 108 3.79 21.79 -6.30
CA ALA A 108 3.07 22.91 -5.71
C ALA A 108 1.55 22.74 -5.91
N GLY A 109 0.77 23.41 -5.07
CA GLY A 109 -0.69 23.41 -5.13
C GLY A 109 -1.33 22.79 -3.88
N PRO A 110 -2.65 22.91 -3.75
CA PRO A 110 -3.39 22.25 -2.68
C PRO A 110 -3.47 20.73 -2.95
N VAL A 111 -3.68 19.97 -1.88
CA VAL A 111 -3.93 18.55 -1.97
C VAL A 111 -5.29 18.30 -2.68
N PRO A 112 -5.40 17.36 -3.65
CA PRO A 112 -6.59 17.26 -4.50
C PRO A 112 -7.89 16.96 -3.76
N TRP A 113 -7.82 16.20 -2.67
CA TRP A 113 -8.96 15.74 -1.87
C TRP A 113 -9.27 16.65 -0.68
N VAL A 114 -8.65 17.83 -0.58
CA VAL A 114 -8.82 18.74 0.56
C VAL A 114 -10.29 19.10 0.86
N SER A 115 -11.10 19.27 -0.18
CA SER A 115 -12.51 19.65 -0.05
C SER A 115 -13.40 18.56 0.52
N VAL A 116 -12.96 17.30 0.46
CA VAL A 116 -13.77 16.14 0.86
C VAL A 116 -13.44 15.66 2.26
N ILE A 117 -12.15 15.69 2.64
CA ILE A 117 -11.73 15.16 3.95
C ILE A 117 -11.47 16.24 5.01
N GLY A 118 -11.41 17.51 4.63
CA GLY A 118 -11.00 18.59 5.54
C GLY A 118 -9.54 18.45 5.98
N ALA A 119 -9.16 19.13 7.07
CA ALA A 119 -7.80 19.11 7.63
C ALA A 119 -6.67 19.30 6.59
N ASP A 120 -6.89 20.20 5.63
CA ASP A 120 -5.98 20.47 4.50
C ASP A 120 -5.58 19.25 3.66
N GLY A 121 -6.40 18.19 3.65
CA GLY A 121 -6.10 16.95 2.93
C GLY A 121 -5.13 16.01 3.68
N ALA A 122 -4.91 16.25 4.98
CA ALA A 122 -3.96 15.52 5.79
C ALA A 122 -4.32 14.04 6.02
N PRO A 123 -3.34 13.17 6.33
CA PRO A 123 -3.55 11.74 6.64
C PRO A 123 -4.38 11.48 7.91
N PHE A 124 -4.49 12.48 8.77
CA PHE A 124 -5.29 12.46 9.99
C PHE A 124 -5.77 13.87 10.31
N ASP A 125 -6.79 14.00 11.15
CA ASP A 125 -7.30 15.29 11.63
C ASP A 125 -6.97 15.54 13.12
N ASN A 126 -7.57 16.57 13.71
CA ASN A 126 -7.34 16.94 15.12
C ASN A 126 -7.82 15.88 16.12
N ASP A 127 -8.80 15.07 15.73
CA ASP A 127 -9.32 13.97 16.53
C ASP A 127 -8.50 12.69 16.33
N GLN A 128 -7.44 12.78 15.51
CA GLN A 128 -6.55 11.68 15.13
C GLN A 128 -7.27 10.61 14.29
N ASP A 129 -8.38 10.97 13.64
CA ASP A 129 -9.11 10.07 12.76
C ASP A 129 -8.32 9.85 11.46
N PHE A 130 -8.17 8.59 11.07
CA PHE A 130 -7.40 8.18 9.91
C PHE A 130 -8.16 8.48 8.62
N LYS A 131 -7.57 9.27 7.71
CA LYS A 131 -8.24 9.68 6.46
C LYS A 131 -7.85 8.89 5.22
N GLY A 132 -6.90 7.95 5.31
CA GLY A 132 -6.41 7.23 4.13
C GLY A 132 -7.48 6.44 3.39
N ILE A 133 -8.46 5.86 4.10
CA ILE A 133 -9.59 5.17 3.47
C ILE A 133 -10.53 6.13 2.77
N ASP A 134 -10.84 7.28 3.39
CA ASP A 134 -11.70 8.31 2.81
C ASP A 134 -11.08 8.88 1.52
N ILE A 135 -9.77 9.12 1.53
CA ILE A 135 -9.01 9.57 0.36
C ILE A 135 -9.03 8.52 -0.74
N LYS A 136 -8.83 7.24 -0.39
CA LYS A 136 -8.88 6.14 -1.34
C LYS A 136 -10.26 6.04 -1.99
N ASP A 137 -11.32 6.13 -1.20
CA ASP A 137 -12.69 6.04 -1.69
C ASP A 137 -12.99 7.21 -2.62
N TRP A 138 -12.64 8.44 -2.23
CA TRP A 138 -12.76 9.61 -3.10
C TRP A 138 -11.98 9.46 -4.42
N LEU A 139 -10.74 8.95 -4.38
CA LEU A 139 -9.94 8.72 -5.60
C LEU A 139 -10.60 7.70 -6.55
N LEU A 140 -11.38 6.77 -6.00
CA LEU A 140 -12.10 5.75 -6.76
C LEU A 140 -13.50 6.20 -7.23
N GLU A 141 -14.03 7.28 -6.67
CA GLU A 141 -15.26 7.93 -7.10
C GLU A 141 -15.10 8.63 -8.45
N ASP A 142 -16.25 8.90 -9.07
CA ASP A 142 -16.39 9.69 -10.29
C ASP A 142 -16.46 11.18 -9.96
N ASP A 143 -15.88 12.03 -10.81
CA ASP A 143 -15.90 13.49 -10.67
C ASP A 143 -17.26 14.13 -11.01
N GLY A 144 -18.26 13.33 -11.35
CA GLY A 144 -19.59 13.76 -11.78
C GLY A 144 -19.72 13.93 -13.29
N ALA A 145 -18.62 13.78 -14.04
CA ALA A 145 -18.56 13.85 -15.50
C ALA A 145 -18.22 12.50 -16.15
N GLY A 146 -18.15 11.41 -15.39
CA GLY A 146 -17.82 10.08 -15.89
C GLY A 146 -16.33 9.71 -15.79
N THR A 147 -15.50 10.55 -15.13
CA THR A 147 -14.07 10.32 -14.97
C THR A 147 -13.73 10.11 -13.50
N LYS A 148 -12.96 9.05 -13.19
CA LYS A 148 -12.53 8.82 -11.80
C LYS A 148 -11.56 9.90 -11.33
N ASN A 149 -11.68 10.33 -10.08
CA ASN A 149 -10.79 11.35 -9.50
C ASN A 149 -9.30 10.97 -9.59
N VAL A 150 -8.96 9.69 -9.45
CA VAL A 150 -7.58 9.20 -9.65
C VAL A 150 -7.02 9.51 -11.05
N PHE A 151 -7.86 9.53 -12.08
CA PHE A 151 -7.42 9.89 -13.43
C PHE A 151 -7.04 11.37 -13.51
N ASN A 152 -7.85 12.25 -12.93
CA ASN A 152 -7.59 13.69 -12.88
C ASN A 152 -6.30 13.97 -12.10
N VAL A 153 -6.15 13.37 -10.91
CA VAL A 153 -4.93 13.48 -10.10
C VAL A 153 -3.69 13.05 -10.87
N VAL A 154 -3.72 11.90 -11.53
CA VAL A 154 -2.55 11.42 -12.29
C VAL A 154 -2.26 12.32 -13.49
N SER A 155 -3.29 12.87 -14.12
CA SER A 155 -3.14 13.81 -15.24
C SER A 155 -2.45 15.10 -14.81
N ASP A 156 -2.84 15.66 -13.67
CA ASP A 156 -2.30 16.92 -13.14
C ASP A 156 -0.84 16.79 -12.69
N TYR A 157 -0.46 15.70 -12.03
CA TYR A 157 0.89 15.53 -11.49
C TYR A 157 1.90 14.97 -12.48
N TRP A 158 1.45 14.25 -13.51
CA TRP A 158 2.31 13.64 -14.52
C TRP A 158 1.90 14.00 -15.95
N SER A 159 0.75 13.53 -16.41
CA SER A 159 0.18 13.81 -17.74
C SER A 159 -1.05 12.92 -17.99
N GLU A 160 -1.93 13.38 -18.88
CA GLU A 160 -3.07 12.59 -19.36
C GLU A 160 -2.62 11.25 -19.97
N ASP A 161 -1.55 11.22 -20.77
CA ASP A 161 -0.97 9.99 -21.31
C ASP A 161 -0.59 9.00 -20.21
N LYS A 162 -0.08 9.50 -19.07
CA LYS A 162 0.27 8.66 -17.93
C LYS A 162 -0.99 8.11 -17.24
N ALA A 163 -2.04 8.90 -17.12
CA ALA A 163 -3.33 8.46 -16.57
C ALA A 163 -3.98 7.38 -17.44
N ILE A 164 -3.98 7.58 -18.77
CA ILE A 164 -4.44 6.59 -19.75
C ILE A 164 -3.61 5.30 -19.65
N ALA A 165 -2.27 5.42 -19.59
CA ALA A 165 -1.39 4.26 -19.46
C ALA A 165 -1.61 3.51 -18.14
N MET A 166 -1.84 4.23 -17.03
CA MET A 166 -2.11 3.63 -15.73
C MET A 166 -3.42 2.81 -15.77
N ALA A 167 -4.50 3.40 -16.28
CA ALA A 167 -5.79 2.73 -16.40
C ALA A 167 -5.73 1.52 -17.34
N LYS A 168 -5.09 1.68 -18.51
CA LYS A 168 -4.97 0.61 -19.53
C LYS A 168 -4.19 -0.61 -19.01
N ASN A 169 -3.13 -0.38 -18.25
CA ASN A 169 -2.24 -1.45 -17.79
C ASN A 169 -2.59 -1.97 -16.38
N ASN A 170 -3.69 -1.49 -15.79
CA ASN A 170 -4.11 -1.85 -14.43
C ASN A 170 -3.00 -1.60 -13.40
N HIS A 171 -2.30 -0.47 -13.55
CA HIS A 171 -1.31 0.01 -12.60
C HIS A 171 -1.99 0.67 -11.41
N SER A 172 -1.25 0.84 -10.32
CA SER A 172 -1.75 1.41 -9.07
C SER A 172 -1.06 2.73 -8.76
N LEU A 173 -1.84 3.73 -8.34
CA LEU A 173 -1.32 4.91 -7.69
C LEU A 173 -1.06 4.55 -6.23
N ILE A 174 0.14 4.81 -5.75
CA ILE A 174 0.53 4.63 -4.36
C ILE A 174 0.52 5.98 -3.65
N LEU A 175 0.00 5.99 -2.44
CA LEU A 175 0.09 7.11 -1.51
C LEU A 175 0.87 6.68 -0.27
N GLU A 176 1.92 7.42 0.08
CA GLU A 176 2.64 7.27 1.35
C GLU A 176 2.57 8.60 2.12
N PRO A 177 1.93 8.65 3.30
CA PRO A 177 1.97 9.83 4.12
C PRO A 177 3.39 10.06 4.66
N PHE A 178 3.74 11.32 4.85
CA PHE A 178 4.91 11.74 5.63
C PHE A 178 4.51 12.83 6.60
N TYR A 179 5.30 13.00 7.66
CA TYR A 179 5.17 14.13 8.57
C TYR A 179 6.53 14.55 9.12
N TRP A 180 6.59 15.76 9.66
CA TRP A 180 7.77 16.25 10.35
C TRP A 180 7.48 16.77 11.74
N MET A 181 8.46 16.60 12.61
CA MET A 181 8.43 17.17 13.96
C MET A 181 9.84 17.47 14.46
N THR A 182 9.91 18.37 15.44
CA THR A 182 11.16 18.79 16.08
C THR A 182 11.30 18.11 17.42
N ILE A 183 12.42 17.41 17.64
CA ILE A 183 12.70 16.64 18.84
C ILE A 183 14.13 16.92 19.28
N GLY A 184 14.31 17.38 20.52
CA GLY A 184 15.64 17.71 21.05
C GLY A 184 16.40 18.73 20.19
N GLY A 185 15.68 19.64 19.53
CA GLY A 185 16.23 20.64 18.60
C GLY A 185 16.49 20.14 17.18
N LEU A 186 16.32 18.84 16.90
CA LEU A 186 16.46 18.28 15.55
C LEU A 186 15.09 18.11 14.91
N THR A 187 14.91 18.66 13.72
CA THR A 187 13.69 18.42 12.93
C THR A 187 13.92 17.28 11.95
N ILE A 188 13.03 16.30 11.97
CA ILE A 188 13.05 15.13 11.08
C ILE A 188 11.72 15.09 10.33
N CYS A 189 11.79 14.85 9.02
CA CYS A 189 10.66 14.68 8.12
C CYS A 189 10.76 13.29 7.49
N ALA A 190 9.79 12.41 7.75
CA ALA A 190 9.88 11.03 7.29
C ALA A 190 8.53 10.38 7.00
N THR A 191 8.55 9.37 6.11
CA THR A 191 7.43 8.43 5.92
C THR A 191 7.36 7.45 7.09
N ASP A 192 6.30 6.64 7.15
CA ASP A 192 6.13 5.63 8.22
C ASP A 192 7.33 4.67 8.29
N MET A 193 7.68 4.07 7.15
CA MET A 193 8.85 3.18 7.05
C MET A 193 10.12 3.85 7.57
N ASN A 194 10.36 5.10 7.16
CA ASN A 194 11.59 5.80 7.50
C ASN A 194 11.61 6.26 8.96
N TRP A 195 10.46 6.60 9.56
CA TRP A 195 10.35 6.76 11.00
C TRP A 195 10.69 5.47 11.74
N GLY A 196 10.16 4.33 11.26
CA GLY A 196 10.51 3.01 11.79
C GLY A 196 12.01 2.74 11.76
N ILE A 197 12.71 3.10 10.67
CA ILE A 197 14.17 2.98 10.56
C ILE A 197 14.89 3.89 11.56
N VAL A 198 14.56 5.18 11.56
CA VAL A 198 15.17 6.19 12.46
C VAL A 198 15.02 5.78 13.93
N LEU A 199 13.81 5.36 14.33
CA LEU A 199 13.53 4.94 15.70
C LEU A 199 14.14 3.58 16.03
N SER A 200 14.23 2.66 15.08
CA SER A 200 14.95 1.40 15.28
C SER A 200 16.43 1.64 15.56
N THR A 201 17.05 2.60 14.87
CA THR A 201 18.45 2.98 15.12
C THR A 201 18.61 3.68 16.48
N ALA A 202 17.70 4.57 16.84
CA ALA A 202 17.81 5.37 18.06
C ALA A 202 17.43 4.58 19.34
N TYR A 203 16.41 3.73 19.27
CA TYR A 203 15.76 3.11 20.43
C TYR A 203 15.59 1.59 20.32
N GLY A 204 15.99 0.97 19.21
CA GLY A 204 15.83 -0.46 18.96
C GLY A 204 14.51 -0.81 18.26
N GLY A 205 14.58 -1.83 17.39
CA GLY A 205 13.45 -2.23 16.53
C GLY A 205 12.26 -2.84 17.27
N GLY A 206 12.49 -3.54 18.38
CA GLY A 206 11.42 -4.12 19.22
C GLY A 206 10.71 -3.12 20.13
N ASN A 207 11.13 -1.85 20.11
CA ASN A 207 10.61 -0.80 20.98
C ASN A 207 9.72 0.19 20.20
N TYR A 208 9.16 1.17 20.92
CA TYR A 208 8.31 2.24 20.38
C TYR A 208 8.92 3.65 20.50
N GLY A 209 10.09 3.75 21.14
CA GLY A 209 10.65 5.03 21.59
C GLY A 209 9.87 5.68 22.74
N PRO A 210 10.39 6.77 23.33
CA PRO A 210 9.70 7.55 24.35
C PRO A 210 8.50 8.32 23.75
N GLN A 211 7.73 9.01 24.58
CA GLN A 211 6.79 10.02 24.06
C GLN A 211 7.56 11.12 23.30
N PRO A 212 7.01 11.65 22.18
CA PRO A 212 5.67 11.40 21.65
C PRO A 212 5.56 10.17 20.72
N PHE A 213 6.67 9.50 20.39
CA PHE A 213 6.70 8.43 19.38
C PHE A 213 5.75 7.27 19.69
N THR A 214 5.80 6.77 20.92
CA THR A 214 4.94 5.64 21.35
C THR A 214 3.45 5.94 21.22
N LEU A 215 3.03 7.19 21.43
CA LEU A 215 1.62 7.58 21.38
C LEU A 215 1.17 7.94 19.97
N PHE A 216 2.03 8.56 19.17
CA PHE A 216 1.64 9.05 17.84
C PHE A 216 2.31 8.25 16.73
N THR A 217 3.64 8.34 16.60
CA THR A 217 4.43 7.76 15.49
C THR A 217 4.23 6.26 15.35
N ASN A 218 4.07 5.55 16.47
CA ASN A 218 3.92 4.10 16.49
C ASN A 218 2.46 3.64 16.62
N THR A 219 1.50 4.54 16.80
CA THR A 219 0.09 4.16 17.08
C THR A 219 -0.88 4.76 16.07
N ILE A 220 -0.77 6.06 15.79
CA ILE A 220 -1.71 6.82 14.95
C ILE A 220 -1.20 6.84 13.52
N PHE A 221 0.01 7.36 13.34
CA PHE A 221 0.57 7.61 12.00
C PHE A 221 0.64 6.37 11.08
N PRO A 222 1.03 5.17 11.55
CA PRO A 222 1.10 3.98 10.70
C PRO A 222 -0.26 3.52 10.21
N GLN A 223 -1.33 3.90 10.92
CA GLN A 223 -2.70 3.50 10.66
C GLN A 223 -3.42 4.46 9.71
N CYS A 224 -2.89 5.68 9.52
CA CYS A 224 -3.45 6.70 8.62
C CYS A 224 -3.61 6.21 7.18
N ALA A 225 -2.76 5.28 6.73
CA ALA A 225 -2.84 4.63 5.43
C ALA A 225 -2.28 3.21 5.57
N ARG A 226 -3.00 2.18 5.12
CA ARG A 226 -2.53 0.79 5.25
C ARG A 226 -3.17 -0.13 4.23
N PHE A 227 -2.40 -1.09 3.74
CA PHE A 227 -2.97 -2.11 2.88
C PHE A 227 -4.00 -2.98 3.62
N GLN A 228 -5.11 -3.26 2.95
CA GLN A 228 -6.15 -4.16 3.43
C GLN A 228 -5.83 -5.63 3.14
N TYR A 229 -4.99 -5.90 2.14
CA TYR A 229 -4.53 -7.23 1.75
C TYR A 229 -3.08 -7.20 1.28
N PRO A 230 -2.32 -8.31 1.40
CA PRO A 230 -0.96 -8.38 0.89
C PRO A 230 -0.91 -8.14 -0.62
N GLN A 231 0.00 -7.26 -1.06
CA GLN A 231 0.21 -6.92 -2.46
C GLN A 231 1.61 -6.33 -2.64
N PHE A 232 2.16 -6.38 -3.87
CA PHE A 232 3.47 -5.82 -4.21
C PHE A 232 4.63 -6.37 -3.35
N GLY A 233 4.49 -7.61 -2.87
CA GLY A 233 5.46 -8.23 -1.96
C GLY A 233 5.40 -7.72 -0.51
N LEU A 234 4.51 -6.77 -0.19
CA LEU A 234 4.30 -6.26 1.16
C LEU A 234 3.20 -7.03 1.88
N GLN A 235 3.44 -7.33 3.16
CA GLN A 235 2.47 -8.00 4.04
C GLN A 235 1.66 -6.98 4.83
N THR A 236 0.40 -7.28 5.11
CA THR A 236 -0.42 -6.47 6.01
C THR A 236 -0.05 -6.72 7.46
N SER A 237 -0.15 -5.69 8.30
CA SER A 237 0.02 -5.87 9.74
C SER A 237 -1.19 -6.61 10.31
N PRO A 238 -1.01 -7.66 11.12
CA PRO A 238 -2.10 -8.33 11.82
C PRO A 238 -2.70 -7.48 12.95
N LYS A 239 -2.04 -6.37 13.31
CA LYS A 239 -2.44 -5.48 14.40
C LYS A 239 -3.17 -4.25 13.88
N TYR A 240 -4.19 -3.83 14.62
CA TYR A 240 -4.83 -2.54 14.47
C TYR A 240 -4.56 -1.74 15.76
N GLY A 241 -3.69 -0.73 15.67
CA GLY A 241 -3.22 0.04 16.84
C GLY A 241 -1.69 0.15 16.91
N LYS A 242 -1.15 0.12 18.13
CA LYS A 242 0.29 0.33 18.38
C LYS A 242 1.17 -0.76 17.74
N VAL A 243 2.20 -0.32 17.03
CA VAL A 243 3.20 -1.17 16.33
C VAL A 243 4.62 -0.76 16.69
N THR A 244 5.52 -1.73 16.80
CA THR A 244 6.94 -1.49 17.08
C THR A 244 7.64 -0.79 15.92
N ASN A 245 8.81 -0.21 16.19
CA ASN A 245 9.64 0.44 15.17
C ASN A 245 9.95 -0.49 13.99
N ALA A 246 10.25 -1.77 14.26
CA ALA A 246 10.52 -2.76 13.22
C ALA A 246 9.27 -3.16 12.43
N GLU A 247 8.10 -3.20 13.06
CA GLU A 247 6.83 -3.50 12.38
C GLU A 247 6.45 -2.40 11.38
N MET A 248 6.72 -1.13 11.69
CA MET A 248 6.58 -0.02 10.73
C MET A 248 7.45 -0.27 9.49
N VAL A 249 8.69 -0.74 9.66
CA VAL A 249 9.58 -1.05 8.52
C VAL A 249 9.10 -2.27 7.72
N THR A 250 8.52 -3.26 8.40
CA THR A 250 8.22 -4.57 7.81
C THR A 250 6.88 -4.63 7.09
N TYR A 251 5.83 -4.07 7.70
CA TYR A 251 4.46 -4.19 7.20
C TYR A 251 4.05 -3.03 6.31
N ALA A 252 3.02 -3.24 5.49
CA ALA A 252 2.37 -2.23 4.67
C ALA A 252 1.55 -1.23 5.52
N LEU A 253 2.25 -0.48 6.37
CA LEU A 253 1.75 0.61 7.19
C LEU A 253 2.28 1.94 6.64
N GLY A 254 1.51 3.01 6.85
CA GLY A 254 1.72 4.30 6.19
C GLY A 254 1.86 4.16 4.68
N ILE A 255 0.99 3.39 4.05
CA ILE A 255 0.95 3.22 2.59
C ILE A 255 -0.43 2.74 2.13
N GLU A 256 -0.94 3.35 1.06
CA GLU A 256 -2.22 2.98 0.43
C GLU A 256 -2.04 2.76 -1.08
N SER A 257 -2.86 1.87 -1.65
CA SER A 257 -2.85 1.57 -3.08
C SER A 257 -4.23 1.83 -3.68
N ILE A 258 -4.23 2.62 -4.75
CA ILE A 258 -5.41 2.99 -5.52
C ILE A 258 -5.24 2.41 -6.91
N THR A 259 -5.93 1.30 -7.13
CA THR A 259 -6.08 0.70 -8.45
C THR A 259 -7.48 1.05 -8.95
N PRO A 260 -7.63 1.96 -9.93
CA PRO A 260 -8.92 2.20 -10.55
C PRO A 260 -9.41 0.87 -11.12
N LYS A 261 -10.48 0.32 -10.53
CA LYS A 261 -11.09 -0.92 -11.03
C LYS A 261 -11.51 -0.68 -12.47
N ASN A 262 -10.90 -1.39 -13.42
CA ASN A 262 -11.45 -1.50 -14.76
C ASN A 262 -12.72 -2.35 -14.63
N SER A 263 -13.88 -1.71 -14.65
CA SER A 263 -15.19 -2.30 -14.37
C SER A 263 -15.68 -3.22 -15.50
N ALA A 264 -14.88 -4.24 -15.83
CA ALA A 264 -15.32 -5.40 -16.60
C ALA A 264 -15.88 -6.52 -15.70
N ILE A 265 -15.79 -6.36 -14.37
CA ILE A 265 -16.22 -7.36 -13.38
C ILE A 265 -17.18 -6.70 -12.37
N HIS A 266 -18.42 -7.17 -12.35
CA HIS A 266 -19.45 -6.83 -11.37
C HIS A 266 -19.75 -8.05 -10.50
N THR A 267 -19.81 -7.89 -9.19
CA THR A 267 -20.41 -8.86 -8.26
C THR A 267 -21.78 -8.33 -7.85
N TYR A 268 -22.84 -9.03 -8.24
CA TYR A 268 -24.21 -8.72 -7.82
C TYR A 268 -24.49 -9.43 -6.49
N TRP A 269 -24.87 -8.66 -5.46
CA TRP A 269 -25.23 -9.21 -4.15
C TRP A 269 -26.75 -9.25 -3.91
N GLU A 270 -27.55 -8.40 -4.58
CA GLU A 270 -28.97 -8.23 -4.22
C GLU A 270 -29.97 -8.41 -5.36
N VAL A 271 -29.54 -8.32 -6.63
CA VAL A 271 -30.42 -8.45 -7.80
C VAL A 271 -29.77 -9.35 -8.85
N SER A 272 -30.46 -10.45 -9.18
CA SER A 272 -30.09 -11.35 -10.27
C SER A 272 -30.07 -10.56 -11.60
N PRO A 273 -29.01 -10.70 -12.44
CA PRO A 273 -28.91 -9.96 -13.71
C PRO A 273 -29.87 -10.45 -14.81
N GLY A 274 -30.85 -11.27 -14.44
CA GLY A 274 -31.77 -11.91 -15.39
C GLY A 274 -31.16 -13.14 -16.05
N ASN A 275 -31.84 -13.64 -17.09
CA ASN A 275 -31.42 -14.84 -17.81
C ASN A 275 -30.08 -14.58 -18.53
N PRO A 276 -29.19 -15.58 -18.55
CA PRO A 276 -27.91 -15.47 -19.26
C PRO A 276 -28.14 -15.14 -20.74
N GLU A 277 -27.23 -14.34 -21.32
CA GLU A 277 -27.28 -14.00 -22.74
C GLU A 277 -27.28 -15.28 -23.60
N PRO A 278 -28.10 -15.35 -24.65
CA PRO A 278 -28.04 -16.43 -25.62
C PRO A 278 -26.64 -16.56 -26.22
N ARG A 279 -26.17 -17.79 -26.40
CA ARG A 279 -24.89 -18.06 -27.07
C ARG A 279 -24.94 -17.54 -28.51
N ILE A 280 -24.17 -16.48 -28.79
CA ILE A 280 -23.92 -16.00 -30.15
C ILE A 280 -22.54 -16.54 -30.59
N PRO A 281 -22.47 -17.47 -31.56
CA PRO A 281 -21.20 -17.92 -32.12
C PRO A 281 -20.40 -16.74 -32.65
N ASN A 282 -19.10 -16.68 -32.32
CA ASN A 282 -18.13 -15.67 -32.76
C ASN A 282 -18.27 -14.25 -32.14
N LYS A 283 -19.00 -14.09 -31.03
CA LYS A 283 -18.95 -12.83 -30.25
C LYS A 283 -17.53 -12.59 -29.73
N THR A 284 -16.93 -11.46 -30.09
CA THR A 284 -15.64 -10.99 -29.58
C THR A 284 -15.87 -9.99 -28.45
N GLY A 285 -15.29 -10.24 -27.27
CA GLY A 285 -15.45 -9.42 -26.07
C GLY A 285 -15.35 -10.23 -24.76
N THR A 286 -15.40 -9.56 -23.62
CA THR A 286 -15.34 -10.16 -22.27
C THR A 286 -16.57 -11.00 -21.96
N CYS A 287 -16.40 -12.17 -21.33
CA CYS A 287 -17.49 -13.06 -20.92
C CYS A 287 -17.46 -13.32 -19.41
N ASN A 288 -18.64 -13.50 -18.80
CA ASN A 288 -18.80 -13.92 -17.40
C ASN A 288 -18.97 -15.44 -17.32
N ILE A 289 -18.29 -16.11 -16.38
CA ILE A 289 -18.55 -17.52 -16.06
C ILE A 289 -19.49 -17.60 -14.87
N VAL A 290 -20.58 -18.35 -15.03
CA VAL A 290 -21.58 -18.62 -14.00
C VAL A 290 -21.70 -20.13 -13.85
N LYS A 291 -21.31 -20.71 -12.71
CA LYS A 291 -21.53 -22.15 -12.42
C LYS A 291 -22.87 -22.29 -11.69
N GLY A 292 -23.90 -22.77 -12.37
CA GLY A 292 -25.18 -23.13 -11.76
C GLY A 292 -25.20 -24.60 -11.36
N TYR A 293 -25.60 -24.91 -10.14
CA TYR A 293 -25.82 -26.29 -9.72
C TYR A 293 -27.31 -26.65 -9.84
N TYR A 294 -27.60 -27.89 -10.21
CA TYR A 294 -28.95 -28.45 -10.20
C TYR A 294 -28.95 -29.89 -9.70
N LYS A 295 -30.07 -30.32 -9.11
CA LYS A 295 -30.38 -31.73 -8.88
C LYS A 295 -31.20 -32.23 -10.07
N GLU A 296 -30.80 -33.37 -10.65
CA GLU A 296 -31.52 -34.02 -11.75
C GLU A 296 -32.17 -35.30 -11.28
N ASN A 297 -33.46 -35.46 -11.60
CA ASN A 297 -34.17 -36.69 -11.40
C ASN A 297 -33.90 -37.63 -12.59
N LEU A 298 -33.06 -38.66 -12.36
CA LEU A 298 -32.57 -39.56 -13.40
C LEU A 298 -33.65 -40.44 -14.07
N THR A 299 -34.86 -40.46 -13.53
CA THR A 299 -35.99 -41.24 -14.08
C THR A 299 -36.92 -40.39 -14.93
N THR A 300 -37.02 -39.09 -14.65
CA THR A 300 -37.96 -38.16 -15.32
C THR A 300 -37.26 -37.07 -16.12
N GLY A 301 -35.94 -36.90 -15.96
CA GLY A 301 -35.15 -35.84 -16.60
C GLY A 301 -35.41 -34.44 -16.03
N ALA A 302 -36.24 -34.30 -14.99
CA ALA A 302 -36.56 -33.01 -14.40
C ALA A 302 -35.37 -32.45 -13.61
N LYS A 303 -35.01 -31.18 -13.87
CA LYS A 303 -33.89 -30.47 -13.24
C LYS A 303 -34.40 -29.40 -12.29
N GLN A 304 -33.91 -29.40 -11.05
CA GLN A 304 -34.21 -28.39 -10.03
C GLN A 304 -32.93 -27.62 -9.66
N SER A 305 -32.92 -26.30 -9.84
CA SER A 305 -31.78 -25.45 -9.49
C SER A 305 -31.53 -25.44 -7.97
N ILE A 306 -30.25 -25.52 -7.56
CA ILE A 306 -29.83 -25.51 -6.15
C ILE A 306 -28.94 -24.31 -5.79
N GLY A 307 -28.86 -23.31 -6.68
CA GLY A 307 -28.07 -22.10 -6.48
C GLY A 307 -26.92 -21.95 -7.49
N VAL A 308 -26.33 -20.76 -7.50
CA VAL A 308 -25.29 -20.33 -8.45
C VAL A 308 -24.03 -19.93 -7.69
N TYR A 309 -22.88 -20.35 -8.19
CA TYR A 309 -21.57 -20.01 -7.65
C TYR A 309 -20.76 -19.26 -8.71
N TYR A 310 -20.05 -18.21 -8.30
CA TYR A 310 -19.24 -17.37 -9.17
C TYR A 310 -17.77 -17.44 -8.74
N GLU A 311 -16.87 -17.45 -9.72
CA GLU A 311 -15.42 -17.55 -9.54
C GLU A 311 -14.77 -16.55 -10.50
N LEU A 312 -14.02 -15.58 -9.98
CA LEU A 312 -13.40 -14.51 -10.76
C LEU A 312 -11.95 -14.88 -11.12
N GLY A 313 -11.58 -14.72 -12.40
CA GLY A 313 -10.17 -14.76 -12.83
C GLY A 313 -9.61 -16.11 -13.30
N VAL A 314 -10.40 -16.98 -13.93
CA VAL A 314 -9.82 -18.10 -14.68
C VAL A 314 -9.15 -17.59 -15.96
N THR A 315 -7.87 -17.93 -16.15
CA THR A 315 -7.24 -17.88 -17.47
C THR A 315 -8.01 -18.79 -18.43
N SER A 316 -8.05 -18.47 -19.72
CA SER A 316 -8.81 -19.19 -20.76
C SER A 316 -8.44 -20.68 -20.95
N ASN A 317 -7.55 -21.22 -20.12
CA ASN A 317 -7.20 -22.64 -20.04
C ASN A 317 -7.74 -23.22 -18.72
N ILE A 318 -8.84 -23.96 -18.79
CA ILE A 318 -9.30 -24.80 -17.67
C ILE A 318 -8.58 -26.15 -17.81
N ILE A 319 -7.73 -26.51 -16.84
CA ILE A 319 -7.27 -27.89 -16.64
C ILE A 319 -8.19 -28.49 -15.57
N VAL A 320 -9.07 -29.40 -15.96
CA VAL A 320 -9.87 -30.19 -15.03
C VAL A 320 -9.01 -31.37 -14.57
N SER A 321 -8.37 -31.28 -13.40
CA SER A 321 -7.72 -32.44 -12.79
C SER A 321 -8.72 -33.17 -11.90
N GLY A 322 -9.02 -34.43 -12.23
CA GLY A 322 -9.58 -35.37 -11.25
C GLY A 322 -10.97 -35.94 -11.51
N GLU A 323 -11.42 -36.14 -12.76
CA GLU A 323 -12.52 -37.08 -13.01
C GLU A 323 -12.27 -37.99 -14.23
N PRO A 324 -12.84 -39.21 -14.25
CA PRO A 324 -12.34 -40.35 -15.01
C PRO A 324 -12.54 -40.21 -16.51
N THR A 325 -11.63 -40.81 -17.27
CA THR A 325 -11.74 -41.05 -18.71
C THR A 325 -13.03 -41.79 -19.05
N PHE A 326 -13.81 -41.27 -20.00
CA PHE A 326 -14.82 -42.04 -20.70
C PHE A 326 -14.68 -41.80 -22.21
N GLU A 327 -14.66 -42.90 -22.96
CA GLU A 327 -14.47 -42.96 -24.39
C GLU A 327 -15.63 -42.30 -25.16
N LEU A 328 -15.28 -41.64 -26.26
CA LEU A 328 -16.20 -41.33 -27.33
C LEU A 328 -16.65 -42.64 -27.98
N VAL A 329 -17.95 -42.94 -27.88
CA VAL A 329 -18.60 -43.89 -28.80
C VAL A 329 -19.33 -43.06 -29.85
N GLU A 330 -18.78 -43.02 -31.06
CA GLU A 330 -19.49 -42.68 -32.30
C GLU A 330 -20.41 -43.88 -32.63
N CYS A 331 -21.69 -43.78 -33.03
CA CYS A 331 -22.50 -42.72 -33.64
C CYS A 331 -23.88 -42.63 -32.96
#